data_AF-A0A958JYG6-F1
#
_entry.id   AF-A0A958JYG6-F1
#
_cell.length_a   1.000
_cell.length_b   1.000
_cell.length_c   1.000
_cell.angle_alpha   90.00
_cell.angle_beta   90.00
_cell.angle_gamma   90.00
#
_symmetry.space_group_name_H-M   'P 1'
#
loop_
_entity.id
_entity.type
_entity.pdbx_description
1 polymer ?
#
loop_
_entity_poly.entity_id
_entity_poly.type
_entity_poly.pdbx_seq_one_letter_code
_entity_poly.pdbx_strand_id
1 'polypeptide(L)'
;ISVFVGVAYGTDVPQVMEILKKSIEGLPFILEYPKVSVLFKEFGDSSLNFEARGWIRNVQKRPTYESEMMVAVSKALSENGIEIPFPQRDLHIVSSKIGNAAHTI
;
A
#
# COMPACT_ATOMS: atom_id res chain seq x y z
N ILE A 1 7.78 -15.09 1.08
CA ILE A 1 8.11 -13.66 0.92
C ILE A 1 6.83 -12.85 0.87
N SER A 2 6.92 -11.55 1.15
CA SER A 2 5.74 -10.71 1.33
C SER A 2 6.02 -9.28 0.90
N VAL A 3 5.04 -8.65 0.25
CA VAL A 3 5.03 -7.22 -0.08
C VAL A 3 3.84 -6.58 0.63
N PHE A 4 4.09 -5.42 1.26
CA PHE A 4 3.07 -4.58 1.86
C PHE A 4 2.81 -3.39 0.96
N VAL A 5 1.54 -3.05 0.74
CA VAL A 5 1.16 -1.91 -0.09
C VAL A 5 -0.08 -1.23 0.49
N GLY A 6 -0.02 0.09 0.55
CA GLY A 6 -1.17 0.95 0.87
C GLY A 6 -1.73 1.54 -0.41
N VAL A 7 -3.05 1.52 -0.58
CA VAL A 7 -3.76 2.19 -1.68
C VAL A 7 -4.73 3.23 -1.13
N ALA A 8 -5.12 4.19 -1.96
CA ALA A 8 -5.99 5.28 -1.53
C ALA A 8 -7.35 4.77 -1.03
N TYR A 9 -7.93 5.46 -0.05
CA TYR A 9 -9.32 5.25 0.34
C TYR A 9 -10.28 5.48 -0.84
N GLY A 10 -11.41 4.77 -0.83
CA GLY A 10 -12.39 4.83 -1.93
C GLY A 10 -12.08 3.88 -3.09
N THR A 11 -10.99 3.12 -3.03
CA THR A 11 -10.71 2.01 -3.96
C THR A 11 -11.56 0.78 -3.62
N ASP A 12 -11.92 -0.01 -4.64
CA ASP A 12 -12.64 -1.27 -4.47
C ASP A 12 -11.70 -2.35 -3.90
N VAL A 13 -11.91 -2.71 -2.62
CA VAL A 13 -11.08 -3.67 -1.88
C VAL A 13 -11.02 -5.04 -2.57
N PRO A 14 -12.14 -5.72 -2.89
CA PRO A 14 -12.13 -6.94 -3.71
C PRO A 14 -11.34 -6.81 -5.01
N GLN A 15 -11.48 -5.70 -5.74
CA GLN A 15 -10.74 -5.47 -6.98
C GLN A 15 -9.23 -5.41 -6.74
N VAL A 16 -8.79 -4.64 -5.74
CA VAL A 16 -7.37 -4.54 -5.37
C VAL A 16 -6.81 -5.90 -4.98
N MET A 17 -7.53 -6.68 -4.17
CA MET A 17 -7.08 -8.02 -3.77
C MET A 17 -6.84 -8.95 -4.98
N GLU A 18 -7.73 -8.90 -5.96
CA GLU A 18 -7.61 -9.70 -7.18
C GLU A 18 -6.44 -9.24 -8.07
N ILE A 19 -6.24 -7.94 -8.22
CA ILE A 19 -5.10 -7.36 -8.95
C ILE A 19 -3.77 -7.79 -8.30
N LEU A 20 -3.67 -7.65 -6.97
CA LEU A 20 -2.47 -8.03 -6.22
C LEU A 20 -2.20 -9.53 -6.31
N LYS A 21 -3.24 -10.37 -6.29
CA LYS A 21 -3.08 -11.82 -6.41
C LYS A 21 -2.53 -12.19 -7.79
N LYS A 22 -3.16 -11.68 -8.86
CA LYS A 22 -2.76 -11.94 -10.25
C LYS A 22 -1.36 -11.44 -10.56
N SER A 23 -0.95 -10.30 -10.00
CA SER A 23 0.36 -9.71 -10.26
C SER A 23 1.52 -10.54 -9.70
N ILE A 24 1.29 -11.34 -8.66
CA ILE A 24 2.33 -12.15 -8.02
C ILE A 24 2.25 -13.64 -8.39
N GLU A 25 1.06 -14.16 -8.73
CA GLU A 25 0.87 -15.59 -9.06
C GLU A 25 1.63 -16.02 -10.32
N GLY A 26 1.85 -15.11 -11.27
CA GLY A 26 2.57 -15.37 -12.53
C GLY A 26 4.09 -15.18 -12.45
N LEU A 27 4.65 -14.84 -11.30
CA LEU A 27 6.09 -14.58 -11.16
C LEU A 27 6.87 -15.91 -11.19
N PRO A 28 7.97 -16.02 -11.97
CA PRO A 28 8.64 -17.30 -12.25
C PRO A 28 9.30 -17.94 -11.01
N PHE A 29 9.52 -17.16 -9.96
CA PHE A 29 10.11 -17.63 -8.70
C PHE A 29 9.09 -17.95 -7.62
N ILE A 30 7.80 -17.66 -7.85
CA ILE A 30 6.70 -17.99 -6.95
C ILE A 30 6.25 -19.42 -7.22
N LEU A 31 6.04 -20.19 -6.15
CA LEU A 31 5.52 -21.55 -6.23
C LEU A 31 4.02 -21.55 -6.54
N GLU A 32 3.58 -22.47 -7.40
CA GLU A 32 2.17 -22.76 -7.63
C GLU A 32 1.49 -23.38 -6.39
N TYR A 33 2.25 -24.15 -5.60
CA TYR A 33 1.80 -24.73 -4.35
C TYR A 33 2.88 -24.61 -3.25
N PRO A 34 2.54 -24.06 -2.06
CA PRO A 34 1.23 -23.53 -1.67
C PRO A 34 0.85 -22.27 -2.47
N LYS A 35 -0.45 -22.02 -2.64
CA LYS A 35 -0.95 -20.86 -3.39
C LYS A 35 -0.55 -19.54 -2.72
N VAL A 36 -0.44 -18.50 -3.52
CA VAL A 36 -0.32 -17.12 -3.05
C VAL A 36 -1.55 -16.70 -2.23
N SER A 37 -1.37 -15.74 -1.34
CA SER A 37 -2.47 -15.17 -0.55
C SER A 37 -2.36 -13.65 -0.50
N VAL A 38 -3.48 -12.95 -0.62
CA VAL A 38 -3.57 -11.52 -0.39
C VAL A 38 -4.48 -11.28 0.81
N LEU A 39 -4.04 -10.43 1.73
CA LEU A 39 -4.77 -10.08 2.94
C LEU A 39 -5.02 -8.58 2.95
N PHE A 40 -6.27 -8.18 3.24
CA PHE A 40 -6.55 -6.83 3.70
C PHE A 40 -6.20 -6.75 5.19
N LYS A 41 -5.25 -5.89 5.54
CA LYS A 41 -4.57 -5.90 6.85
C LYS A 41 -5.22 -4.94 7.83
N GLU A 42 -5.40 -3.70 7.41
CA GLU A 42 -5.88 -2.63 8.28
C GLU A 42 -6.36 -1.43 7.46
N PHE A 43 -7.17 -0.61 8.13
CA PHE A 43 -7.46 0.75 7.73
C PHE A 43 -6.37 1.64 8.34
N GLY A 44 -5.41 2.09 7.53
CA GLY A 44 -4.33 2.98 7.96
C GLY A 44 -4.75 4.45 7.93
N ASP A 45 -3.93 5.33 8.48
CA ASP A 45 -4.25 6.76 8.63
C ASP A 45 -4.60 7.44 7.29
N SER A 46 -3.93 7.05 6.20
CA SER A 46 -4.15 7.62 4.87
C SER A 46 -4.25 6.57 3.75
N SER A 47 -4.38 5.28 4.09
CA SER A 47 -4.41 4.19 3.10
C SER A 47 -5.19 2.96 3.58
N LEU A 48 -5.69 2.18 2.62
CA LEU A 48 -6.13 0.80 2.82
C LEU A 48 -4.91 -0.11 2.64
N ASN A 49 -4.52 -0.84 3.70
CA ASN A 49 -3.26 -1.58 3.73
C ASN A 49 -3.45 -3.06 3.41
N PHE A 50 -2.62 -3.57 2.51
CA PHE A 50 -2.67 -4.94 2.03
C PHE A 50 -1.32 -5.65 2.21
N GLU A 51 -1.37 -6.97 2.31
CA GLU A 51 -0.20 -7.83 2.32
C GLU A 51 -0.37 -8.93 1.26
N ALA A 52 0.50 -8.94 0.26
CA ALA A 52 0.56 -9.97 -0.76
C ALA A 52 1.70 -10.94 -0.44
N ARG A 53 1.40 -12.25 -0.32
CA ARG A 53 2.33 -13.30 0.12
C ARG A 53 2.48 -14.37 -0.94
N GLY A 54 3.72 -14.81 -1.13
CA GLY A 54 4.07 -15.93 -1.99
C GLY A 54 5.18 -16.80 -1.41
N TRP A 55 5.30 -18.01 -1.93
CA TRP A 55 6.26 -19.01 -1.47
C TRP A 55 7.38 -19.16 -2.51
N ILE A 56 8.63 -19.28 -2.05
CA ILE A 56 9.82 -19.39 -2.91
C ILE A 56 10.67 -20.58 -2.49
N ARG A 57 11.42 -21.19 -3.41
CA ARG A 57 12.39 -22.26 -3.07
C ARG A 57 13.72 -21.71 -2.57
N ASN A 58 14.26 -20.71 -3.27
CA ASN A 58 15.60 -20.18 -2.98
C ASN A 58 15.53 -18.96 -2.07
N VAL A 59 15.65 -19.19 -0.76
CA VAL A 59 15.58 -18.15 0.27
C VAL A 59 16.75 -17.15 0.17
N GLN A 60 17.90 -17.53 -0.38
CA GLN A 60 19.06 -16.63 -0.52
C GLN A 60 18.78 -15.48 -1.50
N LYS A 61 17.86 -15.68 -2.46
CA LYS A 61 17.42 -14.66 -3.42
C LYS A 61 16.27 -13.79 -2.92
N ARG A 62 15.87 -13.94 -1.66
CA ARG A 62 14.74 -13.21 -1.07
C ARG A 62 14.75 -11.70 -1.34
N PRO A 63 15.85 -10.95 -1.15
CA PRO A 63 15.85 -9.50 -1.40
C PRO A 63 15.53 -9.15 -2.87
N THR A 64 16.10 -9.91 -3.81
CA THR A 64 15.87 -9.73 -5.25
C THR A 64 14.42 -10.05 -5.62
N TYR A 65 13.90 -11.18 -5.12
CA TYR A 65 12.52 -11.59 -5.39
C TYR A 65 11.47 -10.68 -4.75
N GLU A 66 11.74 -10.14 -3.56
CA GLU A 66 10.87 -9.13 -2.93
C GLU A 66 10.84 -7.84 -3.76
N SER A 67 11.98 -7.41 -4.30
CA SER A 67 12.06 -6.25 -5.20
C SER A 67 11.28 -6.49 -6.51
N GLU A 68 11.51 -7.62 -7.18
CA GLU A 68 10.77 -7.97 -8.41
C GLU A 68 9.25 -8.07 -8.18
N MET A 69 8.85 -8.65 -7.05
CA MET A 69 7.45 -8.73 -6.64
C MET A 69 6.85 -7.34 -6.38
N MET A 70 7.59 -6.42 -5.75
CA MET A 70 7.15 -5.06 -5.51
C MET A 70 7.01 -4.24 -6.80
N VAL A 71 7.91 -4.44 -7.77
CA VAL A 71 7.80 -3.84 -9.11
C VAL A 71 6.57 -4.36 -9.84
N ALA A 72 6.31 -5.67 -9.79
CA ALA A 72 5.12 -6.27 -10.41
C ALA A 72 3.81 -5.73 -9.81
N VAL A 73 3.75 -5.62 -8.47
CA VAL A 73 2.62 -5.01 -7.76
C VAL A 73 2.43 -3.56 -8.17
N SER A 74 3.49 -2.74 -8.15
CA SER A 74 3.42 -1.32 -8.53
C SER A 74 2.92 -1.14 -9.96
N LYS A 75 3.43 -1.94 -10.90
CA LYS A 75 2.99 -1.91 -12.30
C LYS A 75 1.51 -2.28 -12.43
N ALA A 76 1.08 -3.37 -11.79
CA ALA A 76 -0.31 -3.84 -11.87
C ALA A 76 -1.30 -2.82 -11.29
N LEU A 77 -0.95 -2.16 -10.17
CA LEU A 77 -1.77 -1.10 -9.60
C LEU A 77 -1.89 0.09 -10.57
N SER A 78 -0.76 0.53 -11.14
CA SER A 78 -0.74 1.63 -12.11
C SER A 78 -1.56 1.32 -13.37
N GLU A 79 -1.47 0.10 -13.92
CA GLU A 79 -2.23 -0.32 -15.11
C GLU A 79 -3.75 -0.38 -14.88
N ASN A 80 -4.17 -0.54 -13.62
CA ASN A 80 -5.58 -0.57 -13.23
C ASN A 80 -6.07 0.77 -12.64
N GLY A 81 -5.25 1.83 -12.70
CA GLY A 81 -5.62 3.15 -12.17
C GLY A 81 -5.78 3.19 -10.65
N ILE A 82 -5.14 2.27 -9.92
CA ILE A 82 -5.16 2.25 -8.46
C ILE A 82 -4.06 3.17 -7.92
N GLU A 83 -4.48 4.21 -7.22
CA GLU A 83 -3.58 5.21 -6.64
C GLU A 83 -2.89 4.70 -5.36
N ILE A 84 -1.58 4.91 -5.28
CA ILE A 84 -0.80 4.76 -4.04
C ILE A 84 -0.67 6.16 -3.43
N PRO A 85 -1.27 6.41 -2.25
CA PRO A 85 -1.33 7.74 -1.69
C PRO A 85 0.05 8.16 -1.19
N PHE A 86 0.40 9.43 -1.41
CA PHE A 86 1.53 10.04 -0.71
C PHE A 86 1.17 10.23 0.78
N PRO A 87 2.16 10.19 1.68
CA PRO A 87 1.92 10.50 3.10
C PRO A 87 1.23 11.87 3.23
N GLN A 88 0.05 11.88 3.84
CA GLN A 88 -0.66 13.14 4.09
C GLN A 88 -0.21 13.74 5.43
N ARG A 89 -0.12 15.07 5.48
CA ARG A 89 0.07 15.85 6.71
C ARG A 89 -1.08 16.81 6.84
N ASP A 90 -1.96 16.60 7.81
CA ASP A 90 -3.03 17.52 8.11
C ASP A 90 -2.50 18.73 8.89
N LEU A 91 -2.74 19.93 8.36
CA LEU A 91 -2.45 21.19 9.05
C LEU A 91 -3.71 21.70 9.75
N HIS A 92 -3.82 21.49 11.05
CA HIS A 92 -4.86 22.13 11.86
C HIS A 92 -4.46 23.56 12.21
N ILE A 93 -4.97 24.55 11.46
CA ILE A 93 -4.81 25.97 11.80
C ILE A 93 -5.85 26.33 12.86
N VAL A 94 -5.40 26.50 14.11
CA VAL A 94 -6.21 27.07 15.19
C VAL A 94 -5.95 28.58 15.23
N SER A 95 -6.92 29.37 14.79
CA SER A 95 -6.89 30.82 14.94
C SER A 95 -7.10 31.20 16.40
N SER A 96 -6.04 31.68 17.06
CA SER A 96 -6.17 32.36 18.35
C SER A 96 -6.54 33.81 18.09
N LYS A 97 -7.69 34.27 18.60
CA LYS A 97 -8.02 35.70 18.62
C LYS A 97 -7.03 36.39 19.56
N ILE A 98 -6.01 37.03 19.02
CA ILE A 98 -5.22 38.02 19.77
C ILE A 98 -6.17 39.19 20.05
N GLY A 99 -6.66 39.26 21.29
CA GLY A 99 -7.48 40.38 21.75
C GLY A 99 -6.65 41.65 21.73
N ASN A 100 -7.04 42.60 20.88
CA ASN A 100 -6.59 43.99 20.98
C ASN A 100 -7.08 44.55 22.32
N ALA A 101 -6.22 44.51 23.35
CA ALA A 101 -6.38 45.37 24.50
C ALA A 101 -5.92 46.77 24.07
N ALA A 102 -6.90 47.62 23.80
CA ALA A 102 -6.71 49.05 23.61
C ALA A 102 -5.84 49.61 24.74
N HIS A 103 -4.68 50.16 24.38
CA HIS A 103 -3.88 50.97 25.28
C HIS A 103 -4.49 52.38 25.27
N THR A 104 -5.39 52.63 26.23
CA THR A 104 -5.75 53.98 26.65
C THR A 104 -4.81 54.35 27.80
N ILE A 105 -3.95 55.35 27.59
CA ILE A 105 -3.79 56.61 28.34
C ILE A 105 -2.78 57.45 27.55
#